data_AF-A0A7W1RWG7-F1
#
_entry.id   AF-A0A7W1RWG7-F1
#
_cell.length_a   1.000
_cell.length_b   1.000
_cell.length_c   1.000
_cell.angle_alpha   90.00
_cell.angle_beta   90.00
_cell.angle_gamma   90.00
#
_symmetry.space_group_name_H-M   'P 1'
#
loop_
_entity.id
_entity.type
_entity.pdbx_description
1 polymer ?
#
loop_
_entity_poly.entity_id
_entity_poly.type
_entity_poly.pdbx_seq_one_letter_code
_entity_poly.pdbx_strand_id
1 'polypeptide(L)' 'SLLDTGGAALVISQFTLLAETSGGNRPSFSGAARPELAEPLYERFLSALRAHGVTVETGVFGAHMAVELTNDGPVTIILE' A
#
# COMPACT_ATOMS: atom_id res chain seq x y z
N SER A 1 12.82 13.32 -4.14
CA SER A 1 12.23 12.19 -3.37
C SER A 1 11.46 12.74 -2.18
N LEU A 2 10.71 11.91 -1.44
CA LEU A 2 10.05 12.36 -0.19
C LEU A 2 11.05 12.97 0.81
N LEU A 3 12.27 12.44 0.84
CA LEU A 3 13.36 12.94 1.70
C LEU A 3 13.78 14.35 1.28
N ASP A 4 13.97 14.58 -0.01
CA ASP A 4 14.43 15.88 -0.53
C ASP A 4 13.36 16.98 -0.35
N THR A 5 12.08 16.62 -0.42
CA THR A 5 10.97 17.57 -0.31
C THR A 5 10.42 17.70 1.11
N GLY A 6 10.88 16.88 2.06
CA GLY A 6 10.29 16.80 3.40
C GLY A 6 8.84 16.28 3.40
N GLY A 7 8.48 15.48 2.39
CA GLY A 7 7.14 14.90 2.26
C GLY A 7 6.88 13.76 3.24
N ALA A 8 5.61 13.36 3.36
CA ALA A 8 5.16 12.24 4.18
C ALA A 8 4.56 11.13 3.30
N ALA A 9 4.44 9.93 3.86
CA ALA A 9 3.79 8.79 3.23
C ALA A 9 2.52 8.39 4.01
N LEU A 10 1.40 8.24 3.30
CA LEU A 10 0.23 7.51 3.79
C LEU A 10 0.25 6.10 3.20
N VAL A 11 0.36 5.07 4.05
CA VAL A 11 0.51 3.69 3.59
C VAL A 11 -0.74 2.88 3.93
N ILE A 12 -1.43 2.39 2.91
CA ILE A 12 -2.68 1.62 3.01
C ILE A 12 -2.44 0.21 2.48
N SER A 13 -2.82 -0.81 3.25
CA SER A 13 -2.76 -2.21 2.80
C SER A 13 -3.75 -2.47 1.65
N GLN A 14 -3.27 -2.95 0.49
CA GLN A 14 -4.13 -3.16 -0.70
C GLN A 14 -3.87 -4.52 -1.37
N PHE A 15 -4.53 -5.59 -0.90
CA PHE A 15 -4.36 -6.93 -1.48
C PHE A 15 -4.86 -7.05 -2.93
N THR A 16 -5.79 -6.19 -3.35
CA THR A 16 -6.38 -6.26 -4.68
C THR A 16 -5.42 -5.88 -5.80
N LEU A 17 -4.25 -5.31 -5.49
CA LEU A 17 -3.19 -5.09 -6.48
C LEU A 17 -2.65 -6.41 -7.06
N LEU A 18 -2.79 -7.52 -6.32
CA LEU A 18 -2.43 -8.87 -6.75
C LEU A 18 -3.61 -9.64 -7.36
N ALA A 19 -4.64 -8.93 -7.81
CA ALA A 19 -5.78 -9.55 -8.49
C ALA A 19 -5.34 -10.17 -9.83
N GLU A 20 -5.69 -11.43 -10.03
CA GLU A 20 -5.67 -12.07 -11.34
C GLU A 20 -7.02 -11.78 -12.03
N THR A 21 -6.98 -11.16 -13.20
CA THR A 21 -8.17 -10.65 -13.91
C THR A 21 -8.35 -11.24 -15.31
N SER A 22 -7.57 -12.24 -15.72
CA SER A 22 -7.70 -12.84 -17.06
C SER A 22 -8.88 -13.82 -17.17
N GLY A 23 -9.35 -14.39 -16.05
CA GLY A 23 -10.38 -15.43 -16.00
C GLY A 23 -11.86 -15.00 -16.12
N GLY A 24 -12.16 -13.74 -16.43
CA GLY A 24 -13.53 -13.21 -16.57
C GLY A 24 -13.84 -12.05 -15.61
N ASN A 25 -15.13 -11.83 -15.30
CA ASN A 25 -15.59 -10.64 -14.57
C ASN A 25 -15.34 -10.67 -13.04
N ARG A 26 -14.84 -11.79 -12.49
CA ARG A 26 -14.55 -11.94 -11.06
C ARG A 26 -13.03 -12.09 -10.87
N PRO A 27 -12.35 -11.13 -10.23
CA PRO A 27 -10.94 -11.28 -9.93
C PRO A 27 -10.69 -12.44 -8.96
N SER A 28 -9.57 -13.14 -9.16
CA SER A 28 -9.00 -14.07 -8.18
C SER A 28 -7.88 -13.37 -7.41
N PHE A 29 -7.67 -13.76 -6.15
CA PHE A 29 -6.61 -13.19 -5.30
C PHE A 29 -5.67 -14.27 -4.77
N SER A 30 -5.57 -15.40 -5.47
CA SER A 30 -4.72 -16.54 -5.07
C SER A 30 -3.24 -16.19 -4.95
N GLY A 31 -2.77 -15.13 -5.63
CA GLY A 31 -1.41 -14.62 -5.52
C GLY A 31 -1.17 -13.73 -4.29
N ALA A 32 -2.21 -13.27 -3.61
CA ALA A 32 -2.07 -12.46 -2.42
C ALA A 32 -1.69 -13.33 -1.21
N ALA A 33 -0.71 -12.86 -0.44
CA ALA A 33 -0.36 -13.49 0.83
C ALA A 33 -1.57 -13.49 1.79
N ARG A 34 -1.69 -14.54 2.59
CA ARG A 34 -2.71 -14.60 3.65
C ARG A 34 -2.43 -13.54 4.73
N PRO A 35 -3.46 -13.07 5.47
CA PRO A 35 -3.30 -12.05 6.52
C PRO A 35 -2.18 -12.34 7.52
N GLU A 36 -2.01 -13.60 7.92
CA GLU A 36 -1.02 -14.00 8.93
C GLU A 36 0.43 -13.78 8.46
N LEU A 37 0.65 -13.70 7.14
CA LEU A 37 1.93 -13.34 6.54
C LEU A 37 1.96 -11.87 6.08
N ALA A 38 0.86 -11.37 5.53
CA ALA A 38 0.78 -10.04 4.93
C ALA A 38 0.86 -8.91 5.97
N GLU A 39 0.23 -9.06 7.14
CA GLU A 39 0.25 -8.03 8.19
C GLU A 39 1.66 -7.82 8.77
N PRO A 40 2.43 -8.87 9.16
CA PRO A 40 3.82 -8.69 9.57
C PRO A 40 4.72 -8.05 8.48
N LEU A 41 4.48 -8.36 7.20
CA LEU A 41 5.21 -7.75 6.09
C LEU A 41 4.85 -6.28 5.89
N TYR A 42 3.57 -5.93 6.03
CA TYR A 42 3.09 -4.56 6.02
C TYR A 42 3.75 -3.76 7.16
N GLU A 43 3.72 -4.25 8.40
CA GLU A 43 4.36 -3.59 9.54
C GLU A 43 5.86 -3.40 9.32
N ARG A 44 6.55 -4.41 8.79
CA ARG A 44 7.98 -4.31 8.45
C ARG A 44 8.23 -3.23 7.40
N PHE A 45 7.37 -3.09 6.40
CA PHE A 45 7.47 -2.03 5.38
C PHE A 45 7.33 -0.64 6.02
N LEU A 46 6.36 -0.46 6.94
CA LEU A 46 6.19 0.77 7.70
C LEU A 46 7.44 1.11 8.52
N SER A 47 7.98 0.14 9.26
CA SER A 47 9.22 0.31 10.03
C SER A 47 10.40 0.68 9.15
N ALA A 48 10.52 0.07 7.96
CA ALA A 48 11.59 0.38 7.02
C ALA A 48 11.50 1.84 6.52
N LEU A 49 10.32 2.32 6.14
CA LEU A 49 10.14 3.72 5.73
C LEU A 49 10.48 4.70 6.86
N ARG A 50 9.99 4.44 8.08
CA ARG A 50 10.30 5.26 9.26
C ARG A 50 11.80 5.29 9.55
N ALA A 51 12.50 4.17 9.40
CA ALA A 51 13.95 4.09 9.59
C ALA A 51 14.73 4.92 8.55
N HIS A 52 14.16 5.19 7.38
CA HIS A 52 14.74 6.10 6.38
C HIS A 52 14.44 7.58 6.67
N GLY A 53 13.77 7.90 7.78
CA GLY A 53 13.43 9.27 8.18
C GLY A 53 12.16 9.82 7.52
N VAL A 54 11.32 8.96 6.93
CA VAL A 54 10.03 9.37 6.35
C VAL A 54 8.97 9.44 7.45
N THR A 55 8.19 10.52 7.47
CA THR A 55 6.95 10.58 8.28
C THR A 55 5.91 9.66 7.66
N VAL A 56 5.40 8.69 8.44
CA VAL A 56 4.52 7.63 7.94
C VAL A 56 3.22 7.59 8.73
N GLU A 57 2.13 7.92 8.04
CA GLU A 57 0.74 7.69 8.47
C GLU A 57 0.20 6.38 7.87
N THR A 58 -0.77 5.77 8.54
CA THR A 58 -1.26 4.43 8.18
C THR A 58 -2.77 4.33 8.22
N GLY A 59 -3.31 3.37 7.47
CA GLY A 59 -4.67 2.88 7.66
C GLY A 59 -4.76 1.84 8.79
N VAL A 60 -5.80 1.01 8.74
CA VAL A 60 -5.97 -0.17 9.60
C VAL A 60 -5.96 -1.41 8.72
N PHE A 61 -5.01 -2.31 8.96
CA PHE A 61 -4.86 -3.53 8.15
C PHE A 61 -6.15 -4.37 8.17
N GLY A 62 -6.59 -4.82 7.00
CA GLY A 62 -7.78 -5.66 6.85
C GLY A 62 -9.13 -4.96 7.13
N ALA A 63 -9.14 -3.70 7.52
CA ALA A 63 -10.36 -2.94 7.73
C ALA A 63 -10.91 -2.37 6.41
N HIS A 64 -12.22 -2.19 6.34
CA HIS A 64 -12.82 -1.36 5.32
C HIS A 64 -12.46 0.11 5.60
N MET A 65 -12.03 0.83 4.56
CA MET A 65 -11.53 2.20 4.68
C MET A 65 -12.07 3.06 3.52
N ALA A 66 -12.36 4.32 3.81
CA ALA A 66 -12.54 5.36 2.81
C ALA A 66 -11.27 6.22 2.80
N VAL A 67 -10.56 6.25 1.65
CA VAL A 67 -9.31 7.00 1.49
C VAL A 67 -9.59 8.24 0.66
N GLU A 68 -9.43 9.41 1.26
CA GLU A 68 -9.48 10.70 0.57
C GLU A 68 -8.06 11.12 0.16
N LEU A 69 -7.89 11.55 -1.08
CA LEU A 69 -6.61 12.06 -1.57
C LEU A 69 -6.81 13.10 -2.67
N THR A 70 -5.90 14.07 -2.73
CA THR A 70 -5.72 14.97 -3.88
C THR A 70 -4.46 14.55 -4.61
N ASN A 71 -4.60 14.05 -5.85
CA ASN A 71 -3.46 13.64 -6.65
C ASN A 71 -2.95 14.83 -7.48
N ASP A 72 -1.89 15.48 -6.99
CA ASP A 72 -1.28 16.65 -7.62
C ASP A 72 -0.39 16.23 -8.81
N GLY A 73 -0.81 16.59 -10.03
CA GLY A 73 -0.22 16.14 -11.30
C GLY A 73 -1.30 15.75 -12.33
N PRO A 74 -1.87 14.53 -12.29
CA PRO A 74 -1.53 13.45 -11.38
C PRO A 74 -0.30 12.66 -11.84
N VAL A 75 0.49 12.17 -10.88
CA VAL A 75 1.61 11.27 -11.12
C VAL A 75 1.36 9.96 -10.38
N THR A 76 1.35 8.85 -11.10
CA THR A 76 1.20 7.51 -10.53
C THR A 76 2.36 6.64 -10.98
N ILE A 77 3.05 6.02 -10.02
CA ILE A 77 4.16 5.10 -10.25
C ILE A 77 3.77 3.76 -9.65
N ILE A 78 3.85 2.69 -10.44
CA ILE A 78 3.65 1.31 -9.99
C ILE A 78 5.03 0.67 -9.83
N LEU A 79 5.27 0.02 -8.70
CA LEU A 79 6.51 -0.68 -8.36
C LEU A 79 6.16 -2.11 -7.91
N GLU A 80 6.94 -3.09 -8.35
CA GLU A 80 6.85 -4.52 -7.99
C GLU A 80 8.15 -5.02 -7.36
#